data_AF-A0A846DLQ8-F1
#
_entry.id   AF-A0A846DLQ8-F1
#
_cell.length_a   1.000
_cell.length_b   1.000
_cell.length_c   1.000
_cell.angle_alpha   90.00
_cell.angle_beta   90.00
_cell.angle_gamma   90.00
#
_symmetry.space_group_name_H-M   'P 1'
#
loop_
_entity.id
_entity.type
_entity.pdbx_description
1 polymer ?
#
loop_
_entity_poly.entity_id
_entity_poly.type
_entity_poly.pdbx_seq_one_letter_code
_entity_poly.pdbx_strand_id
1 'polypeptide(L)'
;YTITKTDQTRVNLTDFYDAVLGAKGVPLDPEGTKDGRGREPTYRVSVHKNGQIVIGSTYTHAMGLEPGDEFEIKLGYKHIHLKQVDNDFESEEVSTQKAKKATS
;
A
#
# COMPACT_ATOMS: atom_id res chain seq x y z
N TYR A 1 -8.65 -25.61 -12.76
CA TYR A 1 -7.42 -26.24 -13.27
C TYR A 1 -6.70 -25.23 -14.14
N THR A 2 -5.38 -25.25 -14.19
CA THR A 2 -4.60 -24.29 -15.01
C THR A 2 -3.70 -25.06 -15.96
N ILE A 3 -3.76 -24.69 -17.23
CA ILE A 3 -2.90 -25.26 -18.27
C ILE A 3 -1.66 -24.37 -18.37
N THR A 4 -0.49 -24.97 -18.20
CA THR A 4 0.78 -24.25 -18.36
C THR A 4 1.14 -24.11 -19.83
N LYS A 5 2.04 -23.19 -20.18
CA LYS A 5 2.53 -23.02 -21.56
C LYS A 5 3.22 -24.28 -22.15
N THR A 6 3.50 -25.28 -21.31
CA THR A 6 4.07 -26.58 -21.67
C THR A 6 3.00 -27.67 -21.76
N ASP A 7 1.72 -27.29 -21.83
CA ASP A 7 0.55 -28.18 -21.89
C ASP A 7 0.42 -29.15 -20.71
N GLN A 8 1.17 -28.91 -19.62
CA GLN A 8 1.01 -29.64 -18.37
C GLN A 8 -0.17 -29.07 -17.59
N THR A 9 -1.12 -29.94 -17.28
CA THR A 9 -2.28 -29.63 -16.46
C THR A 9 -1.88 -29.59 -14.99
N ARG A 10 -2.09 -28.45 -14.33
CA ARG A 10 -1.94 -28.31 -12.88
C ARG A 10 -3.31 -28.19 -12.22
N VAL A 11 -3.52 -29.04 -11.23
CA VAL A 11 -4.71 -29.02 -10.37
C VAL A 11 -4.26 -28.78 -8.94
N ASN A 12 -4.85 -27.79 -8.27
CA ASN A 12 -4.64 -27.57 -6.85
C ASN A 12 -5.59 -28.50 -6.09
N LEU A 13 -5.06 -29.66 -5.67
CA LEU A 13 -5.86 -30.66 -4.96
C LEU A 13 -6.34 -30.12 -3.61
N THR A 14 -5.56 -29.26 -2.95
CA THR A 14 -5.91 -28.66 -1.66
C THR A 14 -7.19 -27.82 -1.77
N ASP A 15 -7.24 -26.88 -2.71
CA ASP A 15 -8.43 -26.04 -2.94
C ASP A 15 -9.67 -26.89 -3.29
N PHE A 16 -9.48 -28.01 -3.99
CA PHE A 16 -10.57 -28.93 -4.33
C PHE A 16 -11.10 -29.67 -3.09
N TYR A 17 -10.21 -30.17 -2.23
CA TYR A 17 -10.61 -30.83 -0.99
C TYR A 17 -11.30 -29.85 -0.05
N ASP A 18 -10.80 -28.62 0.07
CA ASP A 18 -11.43 -27.58 0.87
C ASP A 18 -12.83 -27.23 0.35
N ALA A 19 -13.02 -27.10 -0.96
CA ALA A 19 -14.34 -26.87 -1.55
C ALA A 19 -15.32 -28.03 -1.26
N VAL A 20 -14.86 -29.28 -1.33
CA VAL A 20 -15.68 -30.45 -1.03
C VAL A 20 -16.03 -30.53 0.47
N LEU A 21 -15.08 -30.22 1.35
CA LEU A 21 -15.28 -30.21 2.80
C LEU A 21 -16.23 -29.07 3.21
N GLY A 22 -16.06 -27.88 2.64
CA GLY A 22 -16.95 -26.73 2.83
C GLY A 22 -18.36 -27.00 2.31
N ALA A 23 -18.52 -27.62 1.14
CA ALA A 23 -19.83 -28.02 0.60
C ALA A 23 -20.54 -29.08 1.46
N LYS A 24 -19.78 -29.92 2.17
CA LYS A 24 -20.30 -30.88 3.15
C LYS A 24 -20.61 -30.26 4.52
N GLY A 25 -20.44 -28.94 4.66
CA GLY A 25 -20.76 -28.21 5.89
C GLY A 25 -19.75 -28.42 7.01
N VAL A 26 -18.54 -28.91 6.72
CA VAL A 26 -17.46 -28.95 7.70
C VAL A 26 -16.92 -27.52 7.83
N PRO A 27 -16.93 -26.91 9.03
CA PRO A 27 -16.36 -25.59 9.23
C PRO A 27 -14.84 -25.69 9.06
N LEU A 28 -14.36 -25.31 7.89
CA LEU A 28 -12.96 -25.03 7.65
C LEU A 28 -12.66 -23.68 8.30
N ASP A 29 -12.14 -23.76 9.52
CA ASP A 29 -11.56 -22.67 10.33
C ASP A 29 -12.27 -21.28 10.26
N PRO A 30 -13.04 -20.87 11.28
CA PRO A 30 -13.76 -19.58 11.27
C PRO A 30 -12.83 -18.34 11.29
N GLU A 31 -11.53 -18.49 11.56
CA GLU A 31 -10.55 -17.39 11.48
C GLU A 31 -9.70 -17.40 10.19
N GLY A 32 -9.96 -18.33 9.27
CA GLY A 32 -9.03 -18.69 8.20
C GLY A 32 -9.26 -18.04 6.83
N THR A 33 -10.20 -17.11 6.65
CA THR A 33 -10.33 -16.35 5.38
C THR A 33 -9.32 -15.20 5.28
N LYS A 34 -8.13 -15.36 5.83
CA LYS A 34 -6.98 -14.58 5.38
C LYS A 34 -6.44 -15.30 4.16
N ASP A 35 -6.89 -14.87 2.99
CA ASP A 35 -6.30 -15.18 1.69
C ASP A 35 -4.77 -15.10 1.85
N GLY A 36 -4.12 -16.26 2.06
CA GLY A 36 -2.69 -16.38 2.38
C GLY A 36 -1.78 -16.00 1.21
N ARG A 37 -2.34 -15.26 0.25
CA ARG A 37 -1.75 -14.75 -0.97
C ARG A 37 -1.31 -13.28 -0.82
N GLY A 38 -1.21 -12.77 0.40
CA GLY A 38 -0.74 -11.41 0.67
C GLY A 38 0.52 -11.41 1.53
N ARG A 39 1.63 -10.88 1.00
CA ARG A 39 2.69 -10.36 1.87
C ARG A 39 2.15 -9.11 2.54
N GLU A 40 2.33 -8.98 3.85
CA GLU A 40 2.06 -7.71 4.54
C GLU A 40 2.87 -6.59 3.86
N PRO A 41 2.26 -5.42 3.61
CA PRO A 41 2.98 -4.29 3.06
C PRO A 41 4.10 -3.92 4.03
N THR A 42 5.35 -4.17 3.64
CA THR A 42 6.49 -3.91 4.51
C THR A 42 6.82 -2.41 4.59
N TYR A 43 6.05 -1.54 3.91
CA TYR A 43 6.27 -0.09 3.78
C TYR A 43 7.72 0.26 3.39
N ARG A 44 8.36 -0.62 2.62
CA ARG A 44 9.75 -0.50 2.18
C ARG A 44 9.80 -0.63 0.66
N VAL A 45 10.49 0.32 0.03
CA VAL A 45 10.75 0.32 -1.41
C VAL A 45 12.25 0.54 -1.61
N SER A 46 12.83 -0.18 -2.57
CA SER A 46 14.22 -0.01 -2.99
C SER A 46 14.30 0.88 -4.23
N VAL A 47 15.35 1.67 -4.33
CA VAL A 47 15.62 2.47 -5.53
C VAL A 47 15.96 1.52 -6.68
N HIS A 48 15.31 1.72 -7.82
CA HIS A 48 15.59 0.95 -9.03
C HIS A 48 16.94 1.33 -9.64
N LYS A 49 17.48 0.49 -10.54
CA LYS A 49 18.77 0.77 -11.22
C LYS A 49 18.80 2.10 -11.99
N ASN A 50 17.62 2.59 -12.40
CA ASN A 50 17.44 3.87 -13.09
C ASN A 50 17.35 5.07 -12.13
N GLY A 51 17.43 4.86 -10.81
CA GLY A 51 17.31 5.92 -9.81
C GLY A 51 15.88 6.30 -9.42
N GLN A 52 14.85 5.59 -9.92
CA GLN A 52 13.46 5.88 -9.61
C GLN A 52 12.97 5.11 -8.38
N ILE A 53 12.00 5.69 -7.67
CA ILE A 53 11.25 5.05 -6.59
C ILE A 53 9.79 4.94 -7.06
N VAL A 54 9.27 3.71 -7.10
CA VAL A 54 7.89 3.45 -7.49
C VAL A 54 7.05 3.22 -6.25
N ILE A 55 6.00 4.03 -6.08
CA ILE A 55 5.02 3.83 -5.01
C ILE A 55 3.98 2.82 -5.53
N GLY A 56 3.87 1.68 -4.85
CA GLY A 56 2.87 0.66 -5.17
C GLY A 56 1.44 1.16 -4.90
N SER A 57 0.48 0.62 -5.66
CA SER A 57 -0.95 0.98 -5.56
C SER A 57 -1.53 0.77 -4.16
N THR A 58 -1.00 -0.17 -3.39
CA THR A 58 -1.43 -0.41 -2.00
C THR A 58 -1.28 0.83 -1.12
N TYR A 59 -0.24 1.63 -1.34
CA TYR A 59 0.01 2.83 -0.56
C TYR A 59 -0.88 3.98 -1.02
N THR A 60 -1.03 4.16 -2.33
CA THR A 60 -1.91 5.21 -2.88
C THR A 60 -3.37 4.96 -2.52
N HIS A 61 -3.83 3.71 -2.53
CA HIS A 61 -5.18 3.35 -2.08
C HIS A 61 -5.37 3.58 -0.58
N ALA A 62 -4.38 3.23 0.25
CA ALA A 62 -4.45 3.49 1.69
C ALA A 62 -4.48 4.99 2.03
N MET A 63 -3.90 5.82 1.16
CA MET A 63 -3.95 7.29 1.26
C MET A 63 -5.17 7.91 0.55
N GLY A 64 -5.96 7.13 -0.19
CA GLY A 64 -7.12 7.62 -0.94
C GLY A 64 -6.78 8.51 -2.13
N LEU A 65 -5.59 8.34 -2.73
CA LEU A 65 -5.14 9.15 -3.86
C LEU A 65 -5.80 8.70 -5.17
N GLU A 66 -6.12 9.67 -6.01
CA GLU A 66 -6.73 9.45 -7.33
C GLU A 66 -5.71 9.68 -8.46
N PRO A 67 -5.94 9.05 -9.64
CA PRO A 67 -5.11 9.33 -10.82
C PRO A 67 -5.26 10.80 -11.24
N GLY A 68 -4.18 11.57 -11.10
CA GLY A 68 -4.18 13.01 -11.38
C GLY A 68 -3.64 13.84 -10.23
N ASP A 69 -3.55 13.26 -9.03
CA ASP A 69 -2.95 13.93 -7.88
C ASP A 69 -1.46 14.23 -8.11
N GLU A 70 -1.09 15.49 -7.88
CA GLU A 70 0.28 15.97 -8.04
C GLU A 70 0.95 16.19 -6.67
N PHE A 71 2.27 15.99 -6.63
CA PHE A 71 3.05 16.17 -5.43
C PHE A 71 4.27 17.05 -5.68
N GLU A 72 4.48 18.04 -4.82
CA GLU A 72 5.71 18.80 -4.73
C GLU A 72 6.76 17.98 -3.97
N ILE A 73 7.95 17.85 -4.58
CA ILE A 73 9.07 17.12 -4.00
C ILE A 73 9.97 18.09 -3.23
N LYS A 74 10.05 17.92 -1.91
CA LYS A 74 10.98 18.67 -1.04
C LYS A 74 12.09 17.76 -0.54
N LEU A 75 13.33 18.16 -0.78
CA LEU A 75 14.52 17.44 -0.34
C LEU A 75 14.95 17.92 1.06
N GLY A 76 15.07 16.99 1.99
CA GLY A 76 15.72 17.20 3.28
C GLY A 76 17.11 16.56 3.34
N TYR A 77 17.79 16.68 4.48
CA TYR A 77 19.17 16.17 4.66
C TYR A 77 19.32 14.65 4.46
N LYS A 78 18.24 13.86 4.64
CA LYS A 78 18.18 12.40 4.38
C LYS A 78 16.77 11.87 4.03
N HIS A 79 15.81 12.76 3.78
CA HIS A 79 14.41 12.38 3.54
C HIS A 79 13.88 13.13 2.33
N ILE A 80 12.96 12.50 1.61
CA ILE A 80 12.16 13.12 0.57
C ILE A 80 10.76 13.33 1.15
N HIS A 81 10.31 14.57 1.17
CA HIS A 81 8.93 14.90 1.52
C HIS A 81 8.13 15.11 0.24
N LEU A 82 7.03 14.37 0.10
CA LEU A 82 6.03 14.60 -0.92
C LEU A 82 4.90 15.40 -0.28
N LYS A 83 4.59 16.57 -0.83
CA LYS A 83 3.43 17.37 -0.42
C LYS A 83 2.42 17.40 -1.56
N GLN A 84 1.19 16.98 -1.30
CA GLN A 84 0.13 17.07 -2.29
C GLN A 84 -0.08 18.53 -2.66
N VAL A 85 -0.16 18.78 -3.96
CA VAL A 85 -0.51 20.09 -4.51
C VAL A 85 -1.96 19.99 -4.93
N ASP A 86 -2.86 20.44 -4.07
CA ASP A 86 -4.25 20.60 -4.47
C ASP A 86 -4.29 21.78 -5.46
N ASN A 87 -4.71 21.51 -6.69
CA ASN A 87 -5.08 22.57 -7.63
C ASN A 87 -6.27 23.30 -7.01
N ASP A 88 -5.99 24.49 -6.47
CA ASP A 88 -6.90 25.42 -5.81
C ASP A 88 -7.47 24.92 -4.47
N PHE A 89 -6.84 25.31 -3.36
CA PHE A 89 -7.47 26.12 -2.30
C PHE A 89 -6.40 26.59 -1.29
N GLU A 90 -6.25 27.91 -1.19
CA GLU A 90 -5.54 28.58 -0.10
C GLU A 90 -6.05 28.07 1.25
N SER A 91 -5.18 27.39 2.00
CA SER A 91 -5.25 27.40 3.45
C SER A 91 -4.06 28.18 3.96
N GLU A 92 -4.24 29.51 3.98
CA GLU A 92 -3.57 30.32 4.98
C GLU A 92 -3.99 29.82 6.37
N GLU A 93 -3.11 29.12 7.07
CA GLU A 93 -3.09 29.17 8.54
C GLU A 93 -1.89 29.98 9.02
N VAL A 94 -2.22 31.20 9.38
CA VAL A 94 -1.39 32.26 9.95
C VAL A 94 -0.99 31.91 11.39
N SER A 95 0.33 31.80 11.60
CA SER A 95 1.11 32.19 12.78
C SER A 95 0.72 31.72 14.20
N THR A 96 1.73 31.27 14.93
CA THR A 96 2.06 31.92 16.22
C THR A 96 3.57 32.04 16.36
N GLN A 97 4.08 33.25 16.13
CA GLN A 97 5.41 33.67 16.53
C GLN A 97 5.41 34.00 18.03
N LYS A 98 6.40 33.45 18.76
CA LYS A 98 7.37 34.19 19.59
C LYS A 98 6.79 35.13 20.69
N ALA A 99 6.91 34.72 21.95
CA ALA A 99 7.66 35.44 23.00
C ALA A 99 7.29 34.97 24.43
N LYS A 100 8.29 34.49 25.18
CA LYS A 100 8.67 35.04 26.49
C LYS A 100 10.15 34.71 26.74
N LYS A 101 11.01 35.65 26.38
CA LYS A 101 12.38 35.82 26.90
C LYS A 101 12.26 36.64 28.19
N ALA A 102 13.11 36.31 29.18
CA ALA A 102 13.31 37.02 30.45
C ALA A 102 12.08 36.98 31.39
N THR A 103 12.23 36.60 32.65
CA THR A 103 12.92 37.34 33.73
C THR A 103 13.23 36.33 34.84
N SER A 104 14.49 36.24 35.26
CA SER A 104 15.00 36.48 36.63
C SER A 104 14.35 35.71 37.77
#